data_AF-A0A1Y2BSG8-F1
#
_entry.id   AF-A0A1Y2BSG8-F1
#
_cell.length_a   1.000
_cell.length_b   1.000
_cell.length_c   1.000
_cell.angle_alpha   90.00
_cell.angle_beta   90.00
_cell.angle_gamma   90.00
#
_symmetry.space_group_name_H-M   'P 1'
#
loop_
_entity.id
_entity.type
_entity.pdbx_description
1 polymer ?
#
loop_
_entity_poly.entity_id
_entity_poly.type
_entity_poly.pdbx_seq_one_letter_code
_entity_poly.pdbx_strand_id
1 'polypeptide(L)'
;MPITEHEAAAWVGPNSANELVPLPAERLTFATMRHVLDFSTAVIRCFVYGGATPPIRVFWDRIRSSADLLACCHKVIERDSSKRRVCDEAISQSRVAVGGKKDEESFWRTFGDLREVPVDAQWRYPFMKLMYDEKLGADIHAYVVEAVRIMMTYGSSRKSFIPLLWAGLRDWEISSAWTRGKVLLAARSYREAVERGKQQHSDKKTNDLLVMPITEQEAASWSGAATADHLSGLPRPRISRDIGLSMLSFRDQVIHCFYGGPNPPLFAFPEHQRTAEQLQLWCFSSLERDEKKRVGIETGARQSFIHGDRGHDEGFLRTLGHRSDITGTNVPFLRVMFDDSLSAQMHAYVAESVRWMLTYGKGHASFIPILWAGLRDWETSSAWTRGKVLLLAIKYRQIITQGVESLSPTPLP
;
A
#
# COMPACT_ATOMS: atom_id res chain seq x y z
N MET A 1 2.78 -3.02 31.26
CA MET A 1 3.76 -4.04 31.68
C MET A 1 4.37 -4.64 30.43
N PRO A 2 5.68 -4.98 30.42
CA PRO A 2 6.28 -5.75 29.32
C PRO A 2 5.55 -7.08 29.15
N ILE A 3 5.49 -7.57 27.92
CA ILE A 3 4.90 -8.88 27.64
C ILE A 3 5.90 -9.95 28.12
N THR A 4 5.41 -10.96 28.82
CA THR A 4 6.21 -12.09 29.31
C THR A 4 6.32 -13.21 28.27
N GLU A 5 7.32 -14.09 28.41
CA GLU A 5 7.44 -15.27 27.55
C GLU A 5 6.23 -16.20 27.66
N HIS A 6 5.63 -16.30 28.86
CA HIS A 6 4.44 -17.11 29.08
C HIS A 6 3.23 -16.55 28.30
N GLU A 7 3.03 -15.23 28.33
CA GLU A 7 1.98 -14.58 27.53
C GLU A 7 2.24 -14.73 26.03
N ALA A 8 3.48 -14.54 25.58
CA ALA A 8 3.86 -14.73 24.18
C ALA A 8 3.58 -16.17 23.71
N ALA A 9 3.97 -17.17 24.49
CA ALA A 9 3.68 -18.57 24.21
C ALA A 9 2.17 -18.85 24.19
N ALA A 10 1.42 -18.32 25.15
CA ALA A 10 -0.04 -18.47 25.20
C ALA A 10 -0.74 -17.79 24.01
N TRP A 11 -0.24 -16.64 23.53
CA TRP A 11 -0.82 -15.92 22.41
C TRP A 11 -0.53 -16.55 21.05
N VAL A 12 0.64 -17.18 20.88
CA VAL A 12 0.99 -17.94 19.67
C VAL A 12 0.32 -19.31 19.66
N GLY A 13 0.18 -19.94 20.83
CA GLY A 13 -0.31 -21.30 20.96
C GLY A 13 0.73 -22.36 20.50
N PRO A 14 0.29 -23.58 20.20
CA PRO A 14 1.17 -24.68 19.81
C PRO A 14 1.72 -24.56 18.39
N ASN A 15 1.24 -23.59 17.60
CA ASN A 15 1.58 -23.46 16.19
C ASN A 15 3.07 -23.17 16.00
N SER A 16 3.68 -23.85 15.01
CA SER A 16 5.01 -23.57 14.52
C SER A 16 5.05 -22.34 13.61
N ALA A 17 6.24 -21.76 13.41
CA ALA A 17 6.41 -20.65 12.47
C ALA A 17 5.97 -21.02 11.03
N ASN A 18 6.24 -22.26 10.59
CA ASN A 18 5.84 -22.75 9.27
C ASN A 18 4.30 -22.85 9.13
N GLU A 19 3.58 -23.18 10.21
CA GLU A 19 2.11 -23.25 10.20
C GLU A 19 1.46 -21.87 10.20
N LEU A 20 2.11 -20.85 10.79
CA LEU A 20 1.59 -19.47 10.77
C LEU A 20 1.72 -18.80 9.40
N VAL A 21 2.71 -19.20 8.61
CA VAL A 21 2.95 -18.68 7.25
C VAL A 21 3.25 -19.83 6.28
N PRO A 22 2.26 -20.71 6.01
CA PRO A 22 2.49 -21.86 5.16
C PRO A 22 2.94 -21.42 3.78
N LEU A 23 3.79 -22.24 3.15
CA LEU A 23 4.04 -22.11 1.73
C LEU A 23 2.70 -22.23 0.99
N PRO A 24 2.40 -21.38 0.00
CA PRO A 24 1.15 -21.52 -0.75
C PRO A 24 1.02 -22.93 -1.35
N ALA A 25 -0.03 -23.64 -0.96
CA ALA A 25 -0.30 -25.02 -1.40
C ALA A 25 -1.15 -25.07 -2.69
N GLU A 26 -1.67 -23.92 -3.11
CA GLU A 26 -2.45 -23.79 -4.34
C GLU A 26 -1.58 -23.97 -5.57
N ARG A 27 -2.21 -24.33 -6.69
CA ARG A 27 -1.54 -24.32 -8.01
C ARG A 27 -0.89 -22.96 -8.23
N LEU A 28 0.33 -22.96 -8.76
CA LEU A 28 1.05 -21.73 -9.05
C LEU A 28 0.41 -20.98 -10.23
N THR A 29 -0.60 -20.15 -9.93
CA THR A 29 -1.19 -19.19 -10.87
C THR A 29 -0.24 -18.02 -11.11
N PHE A 30 -0.46 -17.22 -12.16
CA PHE A 30 0.34 -16.01 -12.38
C PHE A 30 0.24 -15.01 -11.23
N ALA A 31 -0.94 -14.89 -10.59
CA ALA A 31 -1.12 -14.06 -9.41
C ALA A 31 -0.29 -14.57 -8.22
N THR A 32 -0.38 -15.87 -7.91
CA THR A 32 0.40 -16.51 -6.84
C THR A 32 1.90 -16.37 -7.12
N MET A 33 2.34 -16.61 -8.36
CA MET A 33 3.73 -16.43 -8.75
C MET A 33 4.18 -14.98 -8.51
N ARG A 34 3.43 -13.98 -8.98
CA ARG A 34 3.78 -12.56 -8.77
C ARG A 34 3.94 -12.24 -7.29
N HIS A 35 3.02 -12.69 -6.43
CA HIS A 35 3.14 -12.51 -4.99
C HIS A 35 4.42 -13.14 -4.40
N VAL A 36 4.79 -14.34 -4.84
CA VAL A 36 6.02 -15.00 -4.40
C VAL A 36 7.28 -14.27 -4.89
N LEU A 37 7.27 -13.75 -6.13
CA LEU A 37 8.38 -12.96 -6.69
C LEU A 37 8.54 -11.61 -5.97
N ASP A 38 7.44 -10.93 -5.65
CA ASP A 38 7.44 -9.70 -4.87
C ASP A 38 8.01 -9.94 -3.47
N PHE A 39 7.62 -11.05 -2.85
CA PHE A 39 8.17 -11.48 -1.56
C PHE A 39 9.68 -11.73 -1.63
N SER A 40 10.16 -12.55 -2.56
CA SER A 40 11.59 -12.87 -2.65
C SER A 40 12.42 -11.63 -2.97
N THR A 41 11.93 -10.77 -3.87
CA THR A 41 12.56 -9.48 -4.15
C THR A 41 12.63 -8.61 -2.89
N ALA A 42 11.55 -8.49 -2.13
CA ALA A 42 11.52 -7.70 -0.90
C ALA A 42 12.53 -8.20 0.14
N VAL A 43 12.67 -9.53 0.30
CA VAL A 43 13.70 -10.14 1.16
C VAL A 43 15.10 -9.76 0.67
N ILE A 44 15.38 -9.88 -0.63
CA ILE A 44 16.71 -9.52 -1.17
C ILE A 44 17.02 -8.02 -1.00
N ARG A 45 16.01 -7.14 -1.03
CA ARG A 45 16.17 -5.71 -0.72
C ARG A 45 16.45 -5.44 0.76
N CYS A 46 16.41 -6.43 1.65
CA CYS A 46 17.00 -6.32 2.98
C CYS A 46 18.53 -6.39 2.93
N PHE A 47 19.09 -7.00 1.89
CA PHE A 47 20.51 -7.30 1.76
C PHE A 47 21.24 -6.31 0.86
N VAL A 48 20.62 -5.87 -0.24
CA VAL A 48 21.25 -5.03 -1.26
C VAL A 48 20.39 -3.82 -1.64
N TYR A 49 21.03 -2.77 -2.16
CA TYR A 49 20.36 -1.56 -2.64
C TYR A 49 19.42 -1.83 -3.82
N GLY A 50 18.42 -0.96 -3.98
CA GLY A 50 17.54 -0.88 -5.16
C GLY A 50 16.04 -1.01 -4.88
N GLY A 51 15.62 -0.86 -3.62
CA GLY A 51 14.23 -0.64 -3.24
C GLY A 51 14.03 0.77 -2.68
N ALA A 52 12.79 1.09 -2.28
CA ALA A 52 12.47 2.36 -1.61
C ALA A 52 13.13 2.48 -0.22
N THR A 53 13.44 1.34 0.41
CA THR A 53 14.05 1.26 1.73
C THR A 53 15.51 0.79 1.63
N PRO A 54 16.45 1.42 2.36
CA PRO A 54 17.86 1.05 2.32
C PRO A 54 18.07 -0.34 2.93
N PRO A 55 19.10 -1.10 2.53
CA PRO A 55 19.37 -2.41 3.10
C PRO A 55 19.71 -2.32 4.60
N ILE A 56 19.50 -3.41 5.32
CA ILE A 56 19.89 -3.52 6.72
C ILE A 56 21.42 -3.54 6.76
N ARG A 57 22.01 -2.54 7.43
CA ARG A 57 23.46 -2.26 7.38
C ARG A 57 24.32 -3.49 7.66
N VAL A 58 24.00 -4.24 8.72
CA VAL A 58 24.75 -5.45 9.12
C VAL A 58 24.78 -6.49 8.00
N PHE A 59 23.66 -6.68 7.30
CA PHE A 59 23.59 -7.63 6.19
C PHE A 59 24.31 -7.11 4.97
N TRP A 60 24.18 -5.82 4.65
CA TRP A 60 24.89 -5.22 3.52
C TRP A 60 26.40 -5.37 3.66
N ASP A 61 26.94 -5.12 4.85
CA ASP A 61 28.39 -5.26 5.11
C ASP A 61 28.85 -6.72 4.92
N ARG A 62 28.04 -7.70 5.36
CA ARG A 62 28.28 -9.14 5.12
C ARG A 62 28.27 -9.48 3.64
N ILE A 63 27.25 -9.04 2.92
CA ILE A 63 27.01 -9.37 1.51
C ILE A 63 28.06 -8.73 0.62
N ARG A 64 28.39 -7.45 0.84
CA ARG A 64 29.43 -6.74 0.08
C ARG A 64 30.81 -7.38 0.24
N SER A 65 31.07 -8.02 1.38
CA SER A 65 32.33 -8.70 1.66
C SER A 65 32.40 -10.12 1.09
N SER A 66 31.30 -10.66 0.52
CA SER A 66 31.23 -11.99 -0.05
C SER A 66 30.72 -11.96 -1.49
N ALA A 67 31.63 -12.13 -2.45
CA ALA A 67 31.29 -12.13 -3.87
C ALA A 67 30.23 -13.20 -4.22
N ASP A 68 30.28 -14.36 -3.56
CA ASP A 68 29.34 -15.45 -3.76
C ASP A 68 27.93 -15.10 -3.26
N LEU A 69 27.79 -14.49 -2.07
CA LEU A 69 26.49 -14.06 -1.57
C LEU A 69 25.91 -12.93 -2.41
N LEU A 70 26.74 -11.97 -2.82
CA LEU A 70 26.32 -10.89 -3.72
C LEU A 70 25.84 -11.43 -5.07
N ALA A 71 26.57 -12.40 -5.64
CA ALA A 71 26.16 -13.10 -6.86
C ALA A 71 24.82 -13.83 -6.67
N CYS A 72 24.58 -14.45 -5.51
CA CYS A 72 23.29 -15.06 -5.19
C CYS A 72 22.16 -14.03 -5.15
N CYS A 73 22.36 -12.87 -4.52
CA CYS A 73 21.37 -11.78 -4.51
C CYS A 73 21.01 -11.32 -5.94
N HIS A 74 22.01 -11.13 -6.80
CA HIS A 74 21.78 -10.75 -8.20
C HIS A 74 21.01 -11.83 -8.98
N LYS A 75 21.38 -13.11 -8.82
CA LYS A 75 20.66 -14.22 -9.46
C LYS A 75 19.19 -14.29 -9.05
N VAL A 76 18.86 -14.02 -7.78
CA VAL A 76 17.46 -13.95 -7.34
C VAL A 76 16.72 -12.79 -8.03
N ILE A 77 17.31 -11.58 -8.02
CA ILE A 77 16.68 -10.40 -8.66
C ILE A 77 16.47 -10.61 -10.15
N GLU A 78 17.48 -11.15 -10.85
CA GLU A 78 17.41 -11.42 -12.28
C GLU A 78 16.32 -12.46 -12.60
N ARG A 79 16.30 -13.58 -11.86
CA ARG A 79 15.26 -14.59 -11.97
C ARG A 79 13.88 -14.01 -11.75
N ASP A 80 13.70 -13.23 -10.69
CA ASP A 80 12.41 -12.65 -10.33
C ASP A 80 11.93 -11.65 -11.37
N SER A 81 12.84 -10.82 -11.89
CA SER A 81 12.54 -9.87 -12.97
C SER A 81 12.15 -10.58 -14.26
N SER A 82 12.86 -11.65 -14.61
CA SER A 82 12.56 -12.48 -15.80
C SER A 82 11.18 -13.13 -15.68
N LYS A 83 10.89 -13.78 -14.55
CA LYS A 83 9.57 -14.41 -14.32
C LYS A 83 8.44 -13.40 -14.21
N ARG A 84 8.70 -12.20 -13.68
CA ARG A 84 7.70 -11.13 -13.61
C ARG A 84 7.28 -10.67 -15.01
N ARG A 85 8.23 -10.51 -15.95
CA ARG A 85 7.89 -10.20 -17.36
C ARG A 85 6.94 -11.22 -17.96
N VAL A 86 7.20 -12.52 -17.73
CA VAL A 86 6.31 -13.59 -18.18
C VAL A 86 4.92 -13.47 -17.55
N CYS A 87 4.83 -13.10 -16.26
CA CYS A 87 3.54 -12.87 -15.59
C CYS A 87 2.80 -11.64 -16.14
N ASP A 88 3.53 -10.61 -16.55
CA ASP A 88 2.97 -9.34 -17.05
C ASP A 88 2.48 -9.46 -18.50
N GLU A 89 3.12 -10.32 -19.31
CA GLU A 89 2.72 -10.66 -20.67
C GLU A 89 1.51 -11.62 -20.73
N ALA A 90 1.16 -12.26 -19.60
CA ALA A 90 0.04 -13.20 -19.53
C ALA A 90 -1.32 -12.48 -19.64
N ILE A 91 -2.09 -12.82 -20.68
CA ILE A 91 -3.40 -12.21 -21.02
C ILE A 91 -4.49 -12.50 -19.96
N SER A 92 -4.32 -13.51 -19.10
CA SER A 92 -5.29 -13.89 -18.07
C SER A 92 -4.62 -14.30 -16.77
N GLN A 93 -5.05 -13.69 -15.66
CA GLN A 93 -4.52 -13.92 -14.31
C GLN A 93 -4.88 -15.30 -13.73
N SER A 94 -5.88 -16.01 -14.28
CA SER A 94 -6.35 -17.31 -13.76
C SER A 94 -5.68 -18.54 -14.38
N ARG A 95 -4.71 -18.34 -15.30
CA ARG A 95 -3.98 -19.45 -15.92
C ARG A 95 -2.81 -19.92 -15.03
N VAL A 96 -2.47 -21.21 -15.17
CA VAL A 96 -1.29 -21.82 -14.53
C VAL A 96 -0.03 -21.14 -15.07
N ALA A 97 0.84 -20.66 -14.16
CA ALA A 97 2.03 -19.89 -14.52
C ALA A 97 3.17 -20.76 -15.09
N VAL A 98 3.11 -22.07 -14.89
CA VAL A 98 4.16 -23.02 -15.27
C VAL A 98 3.58 -24.19 -16.07
N GLY A 99 4.30 -24.61 -17.11
CA GLY A 99 3.81 -25.59 -18.07
C GLY A 99 3.69 -27.03 -17.56
N GLY A 100 4.30 -27.37 -16.41
CA GLY A 100 4.25 -28.72 -15.86
C GLY A 100 4.58 -28.83 -14.37
N LYS A 101 4.16 -29.94 -13.74
CA LYS A 101 4.35 -30.22 -12.30
C LYS A 101 5.82 -30.16 -11.85
N LYS A 102 6.76 -30.63 -12.69
CA LYS A 102 8.20 -30.61 -12.36
C LYS A 102 8.74 -29.19 -12.20
N ASP A 103 8.28 -28.25 -13.02
CA ASP A 103 8.72 -26.86 -12.97
C ASP A 103 8.09 -26.12 -11.78
N GLU A 104 6.85 -26.47 -11.44
CA GLU A 104 6.18 -26.01 -10.23
C GLU A 104 6.89 -26.51 -8.96
N GLU A 105 7.21 -27.80 -8.88
CA GLU A 105 8.01 -28.38 -7.79
C GLU A 105 9.39 -27.71 -7.69
N SER A 106 10.08 -27.52 -8.81
CA SER A 106 11.38 -26.84 -8.83
C SER A 106 11.27 -25.38 -8.36
N PHE A 107 10.20 -24.68 -8.71
CA PHE A 107 9.93 -23.35 -8.19
C PHE A 107 9.75 -23.38 -6.68
N TRP A 108 8.89 -24.25 -6.15
CA TRP A 108 8.62 -24.32 -4.72
C TRP A 108 9.83 -24.76 -3.89
N ARG A 109 10.69 -25.64 -4.42
CA ARG A 109 11.97 -26.02 -3.78
C ARG A 109 12.90 -24.84 -3.50
N THR A 110 12.77 -23.73 -4.22
CA THR A 110 13.50 -22.49 -3.92
C THR A 110 13.21 -21.96 -2.51
N PHE A 111 12.01 -22.24 -2.00
CA PHE A 111 11.44 -21.65 -0.80
C PHE A 111 11.19 -22.69 0.31
N GLY A 112 11.49 -23.96 0.04
CA GLY A 112 11.25 -25.08 0.94
C GLY A 112 12.29 -25.24 2.05
N ASP A 113 12.32 -26.45 2.62
CA ASP A 113 13.26 -26.84 3.67
C ASP A 113 14.59 -27.32 3.07
N LEU A 114 15.72 -26.96 3.68
CA LEU A 114 17.04 -27.41 3.26
C LEU A 114 17.17 -28.94 3.21
N ARG A 115 16.45 -29.65 4.09
CA ARG A 115 16.44 -31.12 4.18
C ARG A 115 15.81 -31.79 2.96
N GLU A 116 14.96 -31.07 2.23
CA GLU A 116 14.28 -31.59 1.02
C GLU A 116 15.13 -31.44 -0.24
N VAL A 117 16.27 -30.73 -0.15
CA VAL A 117 17.15 -30.47 -1.30
C VAL A 117 18.45 -31.25 -1.16
N PRO A 118 18.80 -32.10 -2.16
CA PRO A 118 20.10 -32.77 -2.19
C PRO A 118 21.24 -31.77 -2.04
N VAL A 119 22.28 -32.13 -1.27
CA VAL A 119 23.41 -31.24 -0.95
C VAL A 119 24.09 -30.70 -2.21
N ASP A 120 24.22 -31.56 -3.23
CA ASP A 120 24.78 -31.25 -4.54
C ASP A 120 23.88 -30.37 -5.40
N ALA A 121 22.62 -30.13 -5.03
CA ALA A 121 21.66 -29.31 -5.76
C ALA A 121 21.42 -27.93 -5.11
N GLN A 122 21.92 -27.67 -3.90
CA GLN A 122 21.66 -26.44 -3.16
C GLN A 122 22.11 -25.17 -3.91
N TRP A 123 23.21 -25.25 -4.67
CA TRP A 123 23.72 -24.13 -5.48
C TRP A 123 22.75 -23.68 -6.59
N ARG A 124 21.78 -24.53 -6.96
CA ARG A 124 20.74 -24.21 -7.96
C ARG A 124 19.63 -23.32 -7.41
N TYR A 125 19.58 -23.11 -6.09
CA TYR A 125 18.54 -22.34 -5.42
C TYR A 125 19.14 -21.16 -4.64
N PRO A 126 19.51 -20.06 -5.32
CA PRO A 126 20.21 -18.92 -4.70
C PRO A 126 19.47 -18.31 -3.50
N PHE A 127 18.13 -18.28 -3.52
CA PHE A 127 17.34 -17.77 -2.40
C PHE A 127 17.49 -18.64 -1.16
N MET A 128 17.34 -19.96 -1.30
CA MET A 128 17.54 -20.92 -0.21
C MET A 128 18.98 -20.84 0.33
N LYS A 129 19.98 -20.76 -0.56
CA LYS A 129 21.38 -20.60 -0.15
C LYS A 129 21.59 -19.35 0.72
N LEU A 130 20.95 -18.23 0.40
CA LEU A 130 21.01 -17.02 1.23
C LEU A 130 20.32 -17.20 2.59
N MET A 131 19.19 -17.91 2.66
CA MET A 131 18.44 -18.11 3.92
C MET A 131 19.11 -19.13 4.87
N TYR A 132 19.96 -20.00 4.34
CA TYR A 132 20.67 -21.03 5.11
C TYR A 132 22.19 -20.85 5.16
N ASP A 133 22.73 -19.76 4.60
CA ASP A 133 24.13 -19.40 4.81
C ASP A 133 24.37 -19.24 6.32
N GLU A 134 25.39 -19.90 6.86
CA GLU A 134 25.60 -19.98 8.31
C GLU A 134 25.80 -18.60 8.95
N LYS A 135 26.65 -17.77 8.34
CA LYS A 135 27.01 -16.46 8.89
C LYS A 135 25.90 -15.44 8.68
N LEU A 136 25.35 -15.36 7.47
CA LEU A 136 24.23 -14.48 7.17
C LEU A 136 22.97 -14.89 7.96
N GLY A 137 22.72 -16.19 8.08
CA GLY A 137 21.63 -16.76 8.87
C GLY A 137 21.73 -16.39 10.35
N ALA A 138 22.94 -16.46 10.93
CA ALA A 138 23.19 -15.98 12.30
C ALA A 138 22.96 -14.47 12.43
N ASP A 139 23.42 -13.67 11.46
CA ASP A 139 23.18 -12.21 11.45
C ASP A 139 21.66 -11.90 11.37
N ILE A 140 20.91 -12.63 10.52
CA ILE A 140 19.45 -12.48 10.41
C ILE A 140 18.76 -12.88 11.71
N HIS A 141 19.15 -14.00 12.30
CA HIS A 141 18.58 -14.46 13.57
C HIS A 141 18.83 -13.43 14.68
N ALA A 142 20.04 -12.90 14.81
CA ALA A 142 20.36 -11.86 15.78
C ALA A 142 19.50 -10.60 15.59
N TYR A 143 19.22 -10.22 14.33
CA TYR A 143 18.32 -9.12 14.02
C TYR A 143 16.87 -9.40 14.45
N VAL A 144 16.39 -10.64 14.28
CA VAL A 144 15.06 -11.09 14.74
C VAL A 144 14.98 -11.11 16.26
N VAL A 145 16.00 -11.65 16.95
CA VAL A 145 16.12 -11.63 18.41
C VAL A 145 15.95 -10.22 18.94
N GLU A 146 16.65 -9.24 18.35
CA GLU A 146 16.56 -7.85 18.78
C GLU A 146 15.17 -7.25 18.52
N ALA A 147 14.55 -7.56 17.38
CA ALA A 147 13.19 -7.12 17.09
C ALA A 147 12.17 -7.69 18.11
N VAL A 148 12.30 -8.97 18.46
CA VAL A 148 11.46 -9.62 19.48
C VAL A 148 11.73 -9.03 20.85
N ARG A 149 13.00 -8.80 21.23
CA ARG A 149 13.35 -8.17 22.51
C ARG A 149 12.69 -6.80 22.65
N ILE A 150 12.75 -5.96 21.62
CA ILE A 150 12.08 -4.65 21.58
C ILE A 150 10.55 -4.84 21.71
N MET A 151 9.96 -5.76 20.94
CA MET A 151 8.53 -6.07 21.00
C MET A 151 8.05 -6.49 22.38
N MET A 152 8.81 -7.33 23.06
CA MET A 152 8.49 -7.85 24.39
C MET A 152 8.67 -6.78 25.47
N THR A 153 9.72 -5.96 25.34
CA THR A 153 10.06 -4.91 26.32
C THR A 153 9.08 -3.74 26.27
N TYR A 154 8.75 -3.26 25.06
CA TYR A 154 7.95 -2.05 24.87
C TYR A 154 6.49 -2.33 24.53
N GLY A 155 6.17 -3.53 24.06
CA GLY A 155 4.79 -3.96 23.89
C GLY A 155 4.11 -4.10 25.25
N SER A 156 2.86 -3.64 25.33
CA SER A 156 2.03 -3.74 26.54
C SER A 156 0.69 -4.42 26.27
N SER A 157 0.46 -4.86 25.04
CA SER A 157 -0.80 -5.46 24.62
C SER A 157 -0.60 -6.53 23.54
N ARG A 158 -1.61 -7.40 23.40
CA ARG A 158 -1.67 -8.38 22.31
C ARG A 158 -1.68 -7.74 20.93
N LYS A 159 -2.19 -6.50 20.78
CA LYS A 159 -2.21 -5.79 19.50
C LYS A 159 -0.81 -5.41 19.01
N SER A 160 0.12 -5.14 19.92
CA SER A 160 1.52 -4.82 19.61
C SER A 160 2.40 -6.06 19.42
N PHE A 161 1.85 -7.25 19.64
CA PHE A 161 2.56 -8.52 19.54
C PHE A 161 2.39 -9.12 18.14
N ILE A 162 3.49 -9.56 17.53
CA ILE A 162 3.51 -10.20 16.22
C ILE A 162 3.82 -11.70 16.43
N PRO A 163 2.81 -12.59 16.37
CA PRO A 163 2.99 -14.02 16.59
C PRO A 163 4.11 -14.65 15.77
N LEU A 164 4.23 -14.23 14.50
CA LEU A 164 5.25 -14.73 13.59
C LEU A 164 6.68 -14.45 14.04
N LEU A 165 6.94 -13.31 14.71
CA LEU A 165 8.28 -12.99 15.19
C LEU A 165 8.69 -13.88 16.36
N TRP A 166 7.76 -14.12 17.28
CA TRP A 166 8.00 -15.02 18.42
C TRP A 166 8.18 -16.47 17.96
N ALA A 167 7.27 -16.98 17.11
CA ALA A 167 7.38 -18.31 16.55
C ALA A 167 8.66 -18.47 15.71
N GLY A 168 8.98 -17.49 14.88
CA GLY A 168 10.19 -17.48 14.05
C GLY A 168 11.50 -17.46 14.84
N LEU A 169 11.52 -16.79 16.00
CA LEU A 169 12.63 -16.85 16.96
C LEU A 169 12.79 -18.27 17.54
N ARG A 170 11.69 -18.86 18.03
CA ARG A 170 11.69 -20.19 18.64
C ARG A 170 12.08 -21.29 17.65
N ASP A 171 11.56 -21.21 16.43
CA ASP A 171 11.61 -22.28 15.43
C ASP A 171 12.66 -22.01 14.33
N TRP A 172 13.62 -21.10 14.57
CA TRP A 172 14.53 -20.60 13.53
C TRP A 172 15.26 -21.72 12.78
N GLU A 173 15.78 -22.72 13.50
CA GLU A 173 16.56 -23.83 12.93
C GLU A 173 15.74 -24.80 12.08
N ILE A 174 14.44 -24.93 12.35
CA ILE A 174 13.53 -25.84 11.63
C ILE A 174 12.65 -25.11 10.62
N SER A 175 12.80 -23.79 10.49
CA SER A 175 12.02 -22.97 9.58
C SER A 175 12.50 -23.14 8.13
N SER A 176 11.55 -23.19 7.19
CA SER A 176 11.83 -23.17 5.75
C SER A 176 12.47 -21.85 5.31
N ALA A 177 13.06 -21.80 4.10
CA ALA A 177 13.56 -20.55 3.51
C ALA A 177 12.45 -19.50 3.38
N TRP A 178 11.23 -19.91 3.02
CA TRP A 178 10.04 -19.06 3.00
C TRP A 178 9.77 -18.42 4.36
N THR A 179 9.69 -19.23 5.41
CA THR A 179 9.40 -18.79 6.76
C THR A 179 10.49 -17.84 7.28
N ARG A 180 11.77 -18.18 7.09
CA ARG A 180 12.89 -17.30 7.45
C ARG A 180 12.79 -15.93 6.77
N GLY A 181 12.46 -15.90 5.48
CA GLY A 181 12.25 -14.66 4.74
C GLY A 181 11.04 -13.86 5.25
N LYS A 182 9.92 -14.52 5.59
CA LYS A 182 8.72 -13.87 6.14
C LYS A 182 8.98 -13.28 7.52
N VAL A 183 9.69 -14.02 8.38
CA VAL A 183 10.11 -13.56 9.71
C VAL A 183 11.04 -12.35 9.58
N LEU A 184 11.99 -12.37 8.65
CA LEU A 184 12.87 -11.24 8.39
C LEU A 184 12.10 -9.98 7.95
N LEU A 185 11.16 -10.11 7.01
CA LEU A 185 10.33 -8.97 6.56
C LEU A 185 9.45 -8.43 7.69
N ALA A 186 8.89 -9.30 8.53
CA ALA A 186 8.13 -8.90 9.70
C ALA A 186 9.02 -8.14 10.69
N ALA A 187 10.24 -8.61 10.93
CA ALA A 187 11.18 -7.99 11.88
C ALA A 187 11.62 -6.62 11.38
N ARG A 188 11.88 -6.50 10.07
CA ARG A 188 12.17 -5.23 9.40
C ARG A 188 11.01 -4.25 9.55
N SER A 189 9.81 -4.67 9.17
CA SER A 189 8.60 -3.83 9.22
C SER A 189 8.33 -3.35 10.65
N TYR A 190 8.51 -4.23 11.64
CA TYR A 190 8.37 -3.90 13.04
C TYR A 190 9.40 -2.85 13.49
N ARG A 191 10.69 -3.07 13.21
CA ARG A 191 11.74 -2.11 13.59
C ARG A 191 11.58 -0.75 12.90
N GLU A 192 11.20 -0.73 11.63
CA GLU A 192 10.89 0.51 10.90
C GLU A 192 9.67 1.24 11.50
N ALA A 193 8.65 0.51 11.95
CA ALA A 193 7.51 1.10 12.65
C ALA A 193 7.93 1.68 14.02
N VAL A 194 8.75 0.96 14.78
CA VAL A 194 9.29 1.43 16.07
C VAL A 194 10.15 2.68 15.88
N GLU A 195 11.07 2.70 14.92
CA GLU A 195 11.90 3.88 14.66
C GLU A 195 11.08 5.09 14.18
N ARG A 196 10.06 4.87 13.33
CA ARG A 196 9.10 5.94 12.98
C ARG A 196 8.34 6.44 14.20
N GLY A 197 7.89 5.55 15.09
CA GLY A 197 7.25 5.93 16.34
C GLY A 197 8.18 6.75 17.24
N LYS A 198 9.46 6.35 17.38
CA LYS A 198 10.47 7.09 18.14
C LYS A 198 10.73 8.46 17.54
N GLN A 199 10.85 8.58 16.22
CA GLN A 199 11.00 9.87 15.54
C GLN A 199 9.78 10.76 15.81
N GLN A 200 8.57 10.23 15.64
CA GLN A 200 7.34 10.97 15.95
C GLN A 200 7.26 11.39 17.43
N HIS A 201 7.69 10.55 18.38
CA HIS A 201 7.70 10.90 19.80
C HIS A 201 8.81 11.89 20.17
N SER A 202 9.99 11.77 19.56
CA SER A 202 11.10 12.73 19.71
C SER A 202 10.65 14.09 19.18
N ASP A 203 10.14 14.12 17.94
CA ASP A 203 9.61 15.31 17.31
C ASP A 203 8.45 15.90 18.12
N LYS A 204 7.60 15.07 18.76
CA LYS A 204 6.56 15.55 19.68
C LYS A 204 7.15 16.14 20.96
N LYS A 205 8.12 15.50 21.61
CA LYS A 205 8.69 15.98 22.89
C LYS A 205 9.49 17.28 22.73
N THR A 206 10.12 17.50 21.58
CA THR A 206 10.78 18.78 21.25
C THR A 206 9.76 19.86 20.84
N ASN A 207 8.63 19.46 20.25
CA ASN A 207 7.59 20.38 19.78
C ASN A 207 6.51 20.73 20.82
N ASP A 208 6.22 19.88 21.79
CA ASP A 208 5.15 20.13 22.78
C ASP A 208 5.52 21.24 23.77
N LEU A 209 6.77 21.70 23.77
CA LEU A 209 7.21 22.88 24.53
C LEU A 209 7.13 24.19 23.73
N LEU A 210 6.94 24.17 22.40
CA LEU A 210 7.04 25.36 21.54
C LEU A 210 6.23 25.34 20.22
N VAL A 211 5.23 24.48 20.03
CA VAL A 211 4.50 24.46 18.74
C VAL A 211 3.22 25.26 18.78
N MET A 212 3.25 26.35 18.01
CA MET A 212 2.08 27.08 17.60
C MET A 212 1.38 26.34 16.44
N PRO A 213 0.04 26.31 16.42
CA PRO A 213 -0.72 25.75 15.29
C PRO A 213 -0.38 26.48 13.99
N ILE A 214 -0.50 25.79 12.85
CA ILE A 214 -0.28 26.39 11.53
C ILE A 214 -1.36 27.46 11.34
N THR A 215 -0.93 28.70 11.16
CA THR A 215 -1.85 29.81 10.88
C THR A 215 -2.33 29.73 9.43
N GLU A 216 -3.52 30.28 9.14
CA GLU A 216 -4.02 30.37 7.76
C GLU A 216 -3.07 31.18 6.87
N GLN A 217 -2.37 32.17 7.44
CA GLN A 217 -1.38 32.98 6.72
C GLN A 217 -0.16 32.15 6.31
N GLU A 218 0.35 31.28 7.19
CA GLU A 218 1.42 30.34 6.87
C GLU A 218 0.96 29.34 5.81
N ALA A 219 -0.23 28.75 5.96
CA ALA A 219 -0.81 27.83 4.99
C ALA A 219 -0.96 28.48 3.58
N ALA A 220 -1.41 29.73 3.53
CA ALA A 220 -1.46 30.52 2.31
C ALA A 220 -0.05 30.76 1.73
N SER A 221 0.93 31.09 2.58
CA SER A 221 2.32 31.30 2.13
C SER A 221 2.97 30.02 1.57
N TRP A 222 2.71 28.86 2.18
CA TRP A 222 3.29 27.58 1.80
C TRP A 222 2.65 26.99 0.54
N SER A 223 1.33 27.15 0.38
CA SER A 223 0.64 26.77 -0.86
C SER A 223 0.94 27.72 -2.01
N GLY A 224 1.30 28.98 -1.70
CA GLY A 224 1.57 30.02 -2.67
C GLY A 224 0.35 30.32 -3.55
N ALA A 225 0.63 30.78 -4.78
CA ALA A 225 -0.41 31.09 -5.77
C ALA A 225 -0.88 29.86 -6.57
N ALA A 226 -0.43 28.65 -6.23
CA ALA A 226 -0.80 27.44 -6.96
C ALA A 226 -2.28 27.12 -6.76
N THR A 227 -3.00 26.83 -7.84
CA THR A 227 -4.40 26.39 -7.77
C THR A 227 -4.49 24.90 -7.47
N ALA A 228 -5.64 24.46 -6.95
CA ALA A 228 -5.88 23.04 -6.69
C ALA A 228 -5.74 22.17 -7.96
N ASP A 229 -6.23 22.62 -9.11
CA ASP A 229 -6.08 21.91 -10.39
C ASP A 229 -4.61 21.83 -10.85
N HIS A 230 -3.81 22.86 -10.59
CA HIS A 230 -2.37 22.82 -10.85
C HIS A 230 -1.68 21.76 -10.00
N LEU A 231 -1.98 21.72 -8.70
CA LEU A 231 -1.39 20.77 -7.75
C LEU A 231 -1.89 19.34 -7.94
N SER A 232 -3.13 19.16 -8.39
CA SER A 232 -3.71 17.84 -8.63
C SER A 232 -3.19 17.17 -9.90
N GLY A 233 -2.65 17.97 -10.83
CA GLY A 233 -2.19 17.52 -12.14
C GLY A 233 -3.33 16.93 -12.94
N LEU A 234 -4.10 17.79 -13.64
CA LEU A 234 -5.12 17.32 -14.57
C LEU A 234 -4.52 16.31 -15.55
N PRO A 235 -5.19 15.18 -15.81
CA PRO A 235 -4.67 14.15 -16.71
C PRO A 235 -4.38 14.76 -18.09
N ARG A 236 -3.17 14.53 -18.59
CA ARG A 236 -2.79 15.00 -19.92
C ARG A 236 -3.57 14.24 -20.99
N PRO A 237 -3.78 14.82 -22.19
CA PRO A 237 -4.58 14.21 -23.23
C PRO A 237 -4.14 12.79 -23.60
N ARG A 238 -2.82 12.54 -23.60
CA ARG A 238 -2.20 11.24 -23.84
C ARG A 238 -2.21 10.39 -22.58
N ILE A 239 -3.16 9.45 -22.52
CA ILE A 239 -3.34 8.51 -21.42
C ILE A 239 -2.81 7.14 -21.83
N SER A 240 -1.80 6.62 -21.13
CA SER A 240 -1.37 5.23 -21.30
C SER A 240 -2.42 4.28 -20.71
N ARG A 241 -2.38 3.00 -21.10
CA ARG A 241 -3.25 1.95 -20.55
C ARG A 241 -3.30 1.98 -19.02
N ASP A 242 -2.13 2.00 -18.38
CA ASP A 242 -2.02 1.96 -16.91
C ASP A 242 -2.58 3.22 -16.25
N ILE A 243 -2.33 4.39 -16.85
CA ILE A 243 -2.91 5.65 -16.36
C ILE A 243 -4.43 5.61 -16.49
N GLY A 244 -4.97 5.11 -17.62
CA GLY A 244 -6.41 4.97 -17.83
C GLY A 244 -7.07 4.06 -16.80
N LEU A 245 -6.48 2.89 -16.52
CA LEU A 245 -6.96 1.97 -15.48
C LEU A 245 -6.87 2.59 -14.08
N SER A 246 -5.79 3.32 -13.77
CA SER A 246 -5.64 4.04 -12.52
C SER A 246 -6.71 5.12 -12.34
N MET A 247 -7.05 5.85 -13.41
CA MET A 247 -8.11 6.86 -13.40
C MET A 247 -9.51 6.27 -13.18
N LEU A 248 -9.78 5.10 -13.77
CA LEU A 248 -11.05 4.37 -13.53
C LEU A 248 -11.13 3.89 -12.07
N SER A 249 -10.06 3.28 -11.55
CA SER A 249 -10.00 2.87 -10.15
C SER A 249 -10.17 4.05 -9.18
N PHE A 250 -9.59 5.21 -9.51
CA PHE A 250 -9.79 6.44 -8.75
C PHE A 250 -11.27 6.87 -8.71
N ARG A 251 -11.97 6.86 -9.85
CA ARG A 251 -13.39 7.21 -9.91
C ARG A 251 -14.23 6.27 -9.06
N ASP A 252 -13.97 4.97 -9.14
CA ASP A 252 -14.67 3.96 -8.32
C ASP A 252 -14.47 4.24 -6.83
N GLN A 253 -13.24 4.55 -6.38
CA GLN A 253 -12.96 4.88 -4.98
C GLN A 253 -13.77 6.09 -4.50
N VAL A 254 -13.90 7.13 -5.33
CA VAL A 254 -14.73 8.31 -5.01
C VAL A 254 -16.21 7.93 -4.95
N ILE A 255 -16.73 7.16 -5.92
CA ILE A 255 -18.13 6.75 -5.95
C ILE A 255 -18.50 5.85 -4.74
N HIS A 256 -17.59 4.97 -4.33
CA HIS A 256 -17.79 4.12 -3.16
C HIS A 256 -17.89 4.91 -1.84
N CYS A 257 -17.46 6.17 -1.80
CA CYS A 257 -17.69 7.04 -0.64
C CYS A 257 -19.18 7.36 -0.43
N PHE A 258 -20.02 7.22 -1.47
CA PHE A 258 -21.46 7.51 -1.41
C PHE A 258 -22.32 6.24 -1.46
N TYR A 259 -21.97 5.32 -2.35
CA TYR A 259 -22.77 4.11 -2.58
C TYR A 259 -22.43 2.98 -1.60
N GLY A 260 -21.27 3.06 -0.95
CA GLY A 260 -20.68 1.93 -0.25
C GLY A 260 -20.02 0.96 -1.24
N GLY A 261 -19.06 0.20 -0.74
CA GLY A 261 -18.37 -0.84 -1.51
C GLY A 261 -17.99 -1.95 -0.54
N PRO A 262 -16.70 -2.29 -0.40
CA PRO A 262 -16.24 -3.15 0.69
C PRO A 262 -16.39 -2.47 2.07
N ASN A 263 -16.51 -1.14 2.10
CA ASN A 263 -16.71 -0.34 3.29
C ASN A 263 -18.11 0.32 3.27
N PRO A 264 -18.70 0.62 4.44
CA PRO A 264 -19.92 1.42 4.49
C PRO A 264 -19.70 2.80 3.84
N PRO A 265 -20.75 3.38 3.24
CA PRO A 265 -20.64 4.71 2.64
C PRO A 265 -20.25 5.74 3.69
N LEU A 266 -19.37 6.66 3.30
CA LEU A 266 -18.93 7.77 4.14
C LEU A 266 -19.96 8.90 4.17
N PHE A 267 -20.65 9.11 3.05
CA PHE A 267 -21.65 10.16 2.90
C PHE A 267 -23.05 9.57 2.75
N ALA A 268 -24.02 10.20 3.42
CA ALA A 268 -25.41 9.84 3.26
C ALA A 268 -26.01 10.54 2.03
N PHE A 269 -26.85 9.82 1.29
CA PHE A 269 -27.70 10.48 0.29
C PHE A 269 -28.71 11.40 1.00
N PRO A 270 -29.07 12.55 0.39
CA PRO A 270 -30.08 13.44 0.95
C PRO A 270 -31.42 12.73 1.14
N GLU A 271 -32.16 13.06 2.20
CA GLU A 271 -33.40 12.37 2.60
C GLU A 271 -34.55 12.50 1.59
N HIS A 272 -34.49 13.48 0.68
CA HIS A 272 -35.47 13.64 -0.38
C HIS A 272 -35.37 12.47 -1.38
N GLN A 273 -36.31 11.52 -1.28
CA GLN A 273 -36.33 10.25 -2.03
C GLN A 273 -36.02 10.39 -3.53
N ARG A 274 -36.64 11.36 -4.22
CA ARG A 274 -36.41 11.57 -5.66
C ARG A 274 -34.95 11.96 -5.99
N THR A 275 -34.32 12.74 -5.12
CA THR A 275 -32.92 13.14 -5.27
C THR A 275 -31.99 11.98 -4.95
N ALA A 276 -32.30 11.20 -3.91
CA ALA A 276 -31.53 10.02 -3.53
C ALA A 276 -31.49 8.95 -4.63
N GLU A 277 -32.64 8.62 -5.22
CA GLU A 277 -32.74 7.64 -6.33
C GLU A 277 -31.93 8.10 -7.54
N GLN A 278 -32.00 9.38 -7.88
CA GLN A 278 -31.25 9.95 -9.00
C GLN A 278 -29.73 9.90 -8.77
N LEU A 279 -29.27 10.21 -7.56
CA LEU A 279 -27.86 10.15 -7.19
C LEU A 279 -27.36 8.70 -7.20
N GLN A 280 -28.15 7.76 -6.68
CA GLN A 280 -27.85 6.33 -6.75
C GLN A 280 -27.72 5.85 -8.20
N LEU A 281 -28.65 6.28 -9.07
CA LEU A 281 -28.61 5.97 -10.50
C LEU A 281 -27.33 6.50 -11.15
N TRP A 282 -26.90 7.73 -10.82
CA TRP A 282 -25.64 8.28 -11.33
C TRP A 282 -24.42 7.53 -10.81
N CYS A 283 -24.37 7.17 -9.52
CA CYS A 283 -23.30 6.34 -8.96
C CYS A 283 -23.21 4.99 -9.69
N PHE A 284 -24.32 4.28 -9.82
CA PHE A 284 -24.37 3.00 -10.53
C PHE A 284 -23.96 3.13 -12.01
N SER A 285 -24.50 4.13 -12.69
CA SER A 285 -24.17 4.41 -14.10
C SER A 285 -22.69 4.75 -14.28
N SER A 286 -22.07 5.41 -13.29
CA SER A 286 -20.62 5.68 -13.30
C SER A 286 -19.82 4.38 -13.20
N LEU A 287 -20.14 3.52 -12.22
CA LEU A 287 -19.45 2.24 -12.01
C LEU A 287 -19.63 1.29 -13.21
N GLU A 288 -20.85 1.15 -13.73
CA GLU A 288 -21.13 0.30 -14.90
C GLU A 288 -20.35 0.78 -16.13
N ARG A 289 -20.30 2.10 -16.35
CA ARG A 289 -19.51 2.69 -17.44
C ARG A 289 -18.03 2.42 -17.27
N ASP A 290 -17.51 2.52 -16.05
CA ASP A 290 -16.09 2.35 -15.76
C ASP A 290 -15.66 0.89 -15.89
N GLU A 291 -16.52 -0.05 -15.49
CA GLU A 291 -16.33 -1.48 -15.72
C GLU A 291 -16.34 -1.83 -17.21
N LYS A 292 -17.33 -1.34 -17.98
CA LYS A 292 -17.36 -1.52 -19.45
C LYS A 292 -16.10 -0.97 -20.12
N LYS A 293 -15.56 0.15 -19.61
CA LYS A 293 -14.29 0.72 -20.11
C LYS A 293 -13.09 -0.14 -19.72
N ARG A 294 -13.02 -0.60 -18.47
CA ARG A 294 -11.97 -1.49 -17.96
C ARG A 294 -11.89 -2.77 -18.77
N VAL A 295 -13.01 -3.48 -18.94
CA VAL A 295 -13.09 -4.69 -19.78
C VAL A 295 -12.63 -4.38 -21.21
N GLY A 296 -13.05 -3.25 -21.78
CA GLY A 296 -12.63 -2.83 -23.12
C GLY A 296 -11.13 -2.57 -23.26
N ILE A 297 -10.49 -2.01 -22.22
CA ILE A 297 -9.04 -1.78 -22.14
C ILE A 297 -8.29 -3.10 -21.94
N GLU A 298 -8.80 -3.99 -21.09
CA GLU A 298 -8.14 -5.25 -20.74
C GLU A 298 -8.19 -6.28 -21.87
N THR A 299 -9.33 -6.38 -22.54
CA THR A 299 -9.54 -7.29 -23.69
C THR A 299 -8.93 -6.77 -24.98
N GLY A 300 -8.48 -5.51 -25.03
CA GLY A 300 -8.05 -4.84 -26.26
C GLY A 300 -9.19 -4.61 -27.26
N ALA A 301 -10.45 -4.92 -26.90
CA ALA A 301 -11.61 -4.78 -27.78
C ALA A 301 -11.92 -3.31 -28.13
N ARG A 302 -11.48 -2.35 -27.30
CA ARG A 302 -11.50 -0.93 -27.64
C ARG A 302 -10.10 -0.48 -28.08
N GLN A 303 -9.87 -0.53 -29.39
CA GLN A 303 -8.64 -0.03 -30.03
C GLN A 303 -8.33 1.45 -29.72
N SER A 304 -9.31 2.24 -29.26
CA SER A 304 -9.15 3.69 -28.99
C SER A 304 -8.11 4.03 -27.92
N PHE A 305 -7.75 3.09 -27.03
CA PHE A 305 -6.71 3.31 -26.02
C PHE A 305 -5.33 2.76 -26.40
N ILE A 306 -5.25 1.81 -27.36
CA ILE A 306 -4.10 0.89 -27.43
C ILE A 306 -3.35 0.93 -28.78
N HIS A 307 -3.94 1.42 -29.89
CA HIS A 307 -3.22 1.49 -31.16
C HIS A 307 -3.29 2.86 -31.88
N GLY A 308 -2.13 3.51 -31.92
CA GLY A 308 -1.73 4.46 -32.96
C GLY A 308 -2.10 5.92 -32.69
N ASP A 309 -1.16 6.70 -32.12
CA ASP A 309 -0.99 8.17 -32.22
C ASP A 309 -2.21 9.11 -32.03
N ARG A 310 -3.38 8.57 -31.70
CA ARG A 310 -4.66 9.27 -31.51
C ARG A 310 -5.14 9.12 -30.06
N GLY A 311 -4.20 9.06 -29.12
CA GLY A 311 -4.45 8.92 -27.68
C GLY A 311 -5.06 10.16 -27.06
N HIS A 312 -6.22 10.59 -27.54
CA HIS A 312 -7.02 11.70 -27.03
C HIS A 312 -8.44 11.16 -26.80
N ASP A 313 -8.68 10.47 -25.68
CA ASP A 313 -10.06 10.17 -25.25
C ASP A 313 -10.62 11.41 -24.54
N GLU A 314 -10.83 12.48 -25.31
CA GLU A 314 -11.39 13.74 -24.80
C GLU A 314 -12.75 13.52 -24.16
N GLY A 315 -13.56 12.58 -24.68
CA GLY A 315 -14.85 12.22 -24.11
C GLY A 315 -14.71 11.61 -22.72
N PHE A 316 -13.65 10.84 -22.44
CA PHE A 316 -13.33 10.38 -21.09
C PHE A 316 -12.78 11.50 -20.21
N LEU A 317 -11.80 12.25 -20.69
CA LEU A 317 -11.19 13.33 -19.92
C LEU A 317 -12.20 14.39 -19.50
N ARG A 318 -13.18 14.66 -20.37
CA ARG A 318 -14.30 15.55 -20.07
C ARG A 318 -15.13 15.07 -18.88
N THR A 319 -15.23 13.76 -18.64
CA THR A 319 -15.92 13.24 -17.44
C THR A 319 -15.21 13.56 -16.12
N LEU A 320 -13.99 14.08 -16.18
CA LEU A 320 -13.17 14.50 -15.05
C LEU A 320 -12.96 16.02 -15.01
N GLY A 321 -13.59 16.76 -15.94
CA GLY A 321 -13.46 18.19 -16.14
C GLY A 321 -14.26 19.06 -15.16
N HIS A 322 -14.71 20.22 -15.63
CA HIS A 322 -15.34 21.25 -14.79
C HIS A 322 -16.87 21.18 -14.85
N ARG A 323 -17.54 21.97 -14.01
CA ARG A 323 -19.02 22.08 -13.99
C ARG A 323 -19.59 22.46 -15.37
N SER A 324 -18.88 23.28 -16.14
CA SER A 324 -19.25 23.66 -17.51
C SER A 324 -19.27 22.49 -18.50
N ASP A 325 -18.63 21.37 -18.16
CA ASP A 325 -18.62 20.15 -18.99
C ASP A 325 -19.88 19.30 -18.83
N ILE A 326 -20.77 19.65 -17.90
CA ILE A 326 -22.07 19.00 -17.71
C ILE A 326 -23.01 19.41 -18.83
N THR A 327 -22.75 18.84 -20.02
CA THR A 327 -23.59 18.97 -21.21
C THR A 327 -24.09 17.59 -21.60
N GLY A 328 -25.41 17.45 -21.74
CA GLY A 328 -26.05 16.16 -22.05
C GLY A 328 -26.26 15.22 -20.84
N THR A 329 -26.77 14.02 -21.11
CA THR A 329 -27.20 13.05 -20.09
C THR A 329 -26.11 12.10 -19.63
N ASN A 330 -25.01 11.95 -20.38
CA ASN A 330 -24.05 10.86 -20.20
C ASN A 330 -22.74 11.25 -19.49
N VAL A 331 -22.84 11.98 -18.37
CA VAL A 331 -21.69 12.35 -17.52
C VAL A 331 -21.99 12.11 -16.03
N PRO A 332 -22.31 10.86 -15.64
CA PRO A 332 -22.79 10.55 -14.28
C PRO A 332 -21.77 10.96 -13.20
N PHE A 333 -20.48 10.75 -13.43
CA PHE A 333 -19.44 11.13 -12.45
C PHE A 333 -19.42 12.65 -12.19
N LEU A 334 -19.43 13.49 -13.23
CA LEU A 334 -19.50 14.94 -13.05
C LEU A 334 -20.76 15.35 -12.27
N ARG A 335 -21.90 14.72 -12.57
CA ARG A 335 -23.17 15.02 -11.88
C ARG A 335 -23.10 14.70 -10.40
N VAL A 336 -22.48 13.58 -10.01
CA VAL A 336 -22.21 13.27 -8.59
C VAL A 336 -21.27 14.30 -7.97
N MET A 337 -20.18 14.66 -8.65
CA MET A 337 -19.15 15.57 -8.11
C MET A 337 -19.61 17.03 -7.97
N PHE A 338 -20.62 17.43 -8.74
CA PHE A 338 -21.15 18.80 -8.77
C PHE A 338 -22.60 18.91 -8.29
N ASP A 339 -23.22 17.81 -7.84
CA ASP A 339 -24.49 17.86 -7.10
C ASP A 339 -24.32 18.73 -5.86
N ASP A 340 -25.22 19.69 -5.64
CA ASP A 340 -25.02 20.71 -4.61
C ASP A 340 -25.01 20.11 -3.19
N SER A 341 -25.83 19.09 -2.93
CA SER A 341 -25.91 18.45 -1.61
C SER A 341 -24.66 17.60 -1.34
N LEU A 342 -24.27 16.73 -2.27
CA LEU A 342 -23.07 15.91 -2.11
C LEU A 342 -21.80 16.77 -2.12
N SER A 343 -21.77 17.83 -2.93
CA SER A 343 -20.65 18.75 -2.99
C SER A 343 -20.47 19.50 -1.68
N ALA A 344 -21.56 19.96 -1.05
CA ALA A 344 -21.51 20.58 0.27
C ALA A 344 -21.00 19.60 1.35
N GLN A 345 -21.47 18.35 1.34
CA GLN A 345 -20.99 17.32 2.28
C GLN A 345 -19.49 17.03 2.11
N MET A 346 -19.03 16.83 0.88
CA MET A 346 -17.61 16.64 0.58
C MET A 346 -16.78 17.85 1.02
N HIS A 347 -17.22 19.07 0.70
CA HIS A 347 -16.54 20.30 1.10
C HIS A 347 -16.42 20.42 2.62
N ALA A 348 -17.50 20.16 3.36
CA ALA A 348 -17.50 20.18 4.82
C ALA A 348 -16.50 19.16 5.40
N TYR A 349 -16.43 17.95 4.83
CA TYR A 349 -15.47 16.94 5.24
C TYR A 349 -14.01 17.35 4.98
N VAL A 350 -13.75 17.96 3.82
CA VAL A 350 -12.42 18.51 3.47
C VAL A 350 -12.07 19.67 4.42
N ALA A 351 -13.00 20.59 4.67
CA ALA A 351 -12.83 21.70 5.59
C ALA A 351 -12.50 21.23 7.01
N GLU A 352 -13.19 20.20 7.50
CA GLU A 352 -12.87 19.59 8.79
C GLU A 352 -11.47 18.98 8.80
N SER A 353 -11.09 18.28 7.72
CA SER A 353 -9.77 17.68 7.58
C SER A 353 -8.64 18.72 7.53
N VAL A 354 -8.87 19.83 6.83
CA VAL A 354 -7.95 20.99 6.82
C VAL A 354 -7.87 21.62 8.20
N ARG A 355 -9.00 21.78 8.91
CA ARG A 355 -9.00 22.29 10.29
C ARG A 355 -8.13 21.40 11.18
N TRP A 356 -8.27 20.07 11.08
CA TRP A 356 -7.40 19.14 11.80
C TRP A 356 -5.92 19.30 11.39
N MET A 357 -5.64 19.50 10.11
CA MET A 357 -4.30 19.78 9.61
C MET A 357 -3.72 21.07 10.18
N LEU A 358 -4.50 22.14 10.29
CA LEU A 358 -4.01 23.41 10.85
C LEU A 358 -3.85 23.34 12.37
N THR A 359 -4.80 22.72 13.07
CA THR A 359 -4.80 22.60 14.53
C THR A 359 -3.76 21.63 15.04
N TYR A 360 -3.59 20.47 14.39
CA TYR A 360 -2.73 19.39 14.87
C TYR A 360 -1.46 19.20 14.03
N GLY A 361 -1.38 19.82 12.85
CA GLY A 361 -0.19 19.81 12.02
C GLY A 361 0.96 20.55 12.70
N LYS A 362 2.14 19.96 12.63
CA LYS A 362 3.39 20.51 13.16
C LYS A 362 4.28 20.97 12.01
N GLY A 363 4.11 22.23 11.61
CA GLY A 363 4.93 22.89 10.59
C GLY A 363 4.73 22.38 9.16
N HIS A 364 5.58 22.86 8.24
CA HIS A 364 5.46 22.64 6.80
C HIS A 364 5.42 21.15 6.38
N ALA A 365 6.10 20.26 7.13
CA ALA A 365 6.13 18.83 6.80
C ALA A 365 4.78 18.12 6.97
N SER A 366 3.92 18.65 7.84
CA SER A 366 2.56 18.14 8.07
C SER A 366 1.51 18.81 7.19
N PHE A 367 1.88 19.90 6.51
CA PHE A 367 1.01 20.63 5.62
C PHE A 367 0.90 19.91 4.28
N ILE A 368 -0.33 19.74 3.79
CA ILE A 368 -0.64 19.12 2.51
C ILE A 368 -1.18 20.22 1.58
N PRO A 369 -0.34 20.81 0.69
CA PRO A 369 -0.73 21.98 -0.09
C PRO A 369 -1.99 21.77 -0.93
N ILE A 370 -2.16 20.60 -1.53
CA ILE A 370 -3.35 20.27 -2.34
C ILE A 370 -4.64 20.21 -1.52
N LEU A 371 -4.57 19.83 -0.23
CA LEU A 371 -5.75 19.77 0.63
C LEU A 371 -6.23 21.20 0.97
N TRP A 372 -5.29 22.09 1.29
CA TRP A 372 -5.54 23.52 1.51
C TRP A 372 -6.05 24.22 0.24
N ALA A 373 -5.33 24.08 -0.88
CA ALA A 373 -5.75 24.67 -2.14
C ALA A 373 -7.10 24.11 -2.60
N GLY A 374 -7.34 22.81 -2.39
CA GLY A 374 -8.60 22.16 -2.70
C GLY A 374 -9.78 22.72 -1.90
N LEU A 375 -9.58 23.06 -0.62
CA LEU A 375 -10.58 23.77 0.18
C LEU A 375 -10.83 25.18 -0.38
N ARG A 376 -9.77 25.96 -0.63
CA ARG A 376 -9.85 27.34 -1.14
C ARG A 376 -10.53 27.42 -2.51
N ASP A 377 -10.17 26.52 -3.42
CA ASP A 377 -10.56 26.57 -4.83
C ASP A 377 -11.74 25.63 -5.15
N TRP A 378 -12.45 25.12 -4.13
CA TRP A 378 -13.42 24.04 -4.26
C TRP A 378 -14.46 24.28 -5.36
N GLU A 379 -15.03 25.49 -5.38
CA GLU A 379 -16.08 25.87 -6.35
C GLU A 379 -15.60 25.92 -7.81
N THR A 380 -14.34 26.25 -8.02
CA THR A 380 -13.74 26.35 -9.37
C THR A 380 -13.04 25.07 -9.83
N SER A 381 -12.76 24.16 -8.90
CA SER A 381 -11.99 22.95 -9.14
C SER A 381 -12.73 21.96 -10.03
N SER A 382 -11.98 21.23 -10.86
CA SER A 382 -12.49 20.11 -11.64
C SER A 382 -12.99 18.95 -10.76
N ALA A 383 -13.80 18.06 -11.33
CA ALA A 383 -14.23 16.82 -10.68
C ALA A 383 -13.05 15.91 -10.30
N TRP A 384 -12.00 15.87 -11.13
CA TRP A 384 -10.74 15.19 -10.81
C TRP A 384 -10.12 15.71 -9.51
N THR A 385 -9.97 17.03 -9.43
CA THR A 385 -9.36 17.69 -8.27
C THR A 385 -10.20 17.50 -7.02
N ARG A 386 -11.51 17.71 -7.09
CA ARG A 386 -12.43 17.46 -5.96
C ARG A 386 -12.32 16.03 -5.45
N GLY A 387 -12.30 15.04 -6.34
CA GLY A 387 -12.15 13.64 -5.95
C GLY A 387 -10.79 13.33 -5.31
N LYS A 388 -9.69 13.90 -5.85
CA LYS A 388 -8.34 13.74 -5.27
C LYS A 388 -8.24 14.36 -3.88
N VAL A 389 -8.73 15.59 -3.74
CA VAL A 389 -8.76 16.32 -2.47
C VAL A 389 -9.58 15.53 -1.44
N LEU A 390 -10.73 14.99 -1.84
CA LEU A 390 -11.56 14.15 -0.98
C LEU A 390 -10.84 12.89 -0.51
N LEU A 391 -10.27 12.09 -1.42
CA LEU A 391 -9.57 10.86 -1.04
C LEU A 391 -8.34 11.15 -0.17
N LEU A 392 -7.65 12.27 -0.41
CA LEU A 392 -6.56 12.74 0.45
C LEU A 392 -7.06 13.13 1.85
N ALA A 393 -8.20 13.82 1.94
CA ALA A 393 -8.84 14.16 3.21
C ALA A 393 -9.17 12.90 4.03
N ILE A 394 -9.76 11.89 3.38
CA ILE A 394 -10.09 10.60 4.01
C ILE A 394 -8.83 9.92 4.54
N LYS A 395 -7.78 9.82 3.70
CA LYS A 395 -6.51 9.22 4.10
C LYS A 395 -5.85 9.99 5.26
N TYR A 396 -5.91 11.32 5.22
CA TYR A 396 -5.37 12.17 6.28
C TYR A 396 -6.08 11.91 7.60
N ARG A 397 -7.43 11.89 7.62
CA ARG A 397 -8.19 11.58 8.83
C ARG A 397 -7.90 10.19 9.36
N GLN A 398 -7.78 9.17 8.50
CA GLN A 398 -7.40 7.82 8.94
C GLN A 398 -6.04 7.80 9.65
N ILE A 399 -5.03 8.50 9.12
CA ILE A 399 -3.70 8.60 9.74
C ILE A 399 -3.79 9.29 11.11
N ILE A 400 -4.54 10.40 11.20
CA ILE A 400 -4.69 11.14 12.45
C ILE A 400 -5.46 10.31 13.48
N THR A 401 -6.59 9.71 13.13
CA THR A 401 -7.40 8.92 14.06
C THR A 401 -6.64 7.69 14.56
N GLN A 402 -5.95 6.95 13.68
CA GLN A 402 -5.09 5.82 14.09
C GLN A 402 -3.93 6.27 14.98
N GLY A 403 -3.38 7.47 14.73
CA GLY A 403 -2.36 8.09 15.57
C GLY A 403 -2.90 8.55 16.93
N VAL A 404 -4.13 9.06 16.99
CA VAL A 404 -4.77 9.55 18.23
C VAL A 404 -5.26 8.41 19.10
N GLU A 405 -5.79 7.33 18.53
CA GLU A 405 -6.17 6.13 19.29
C GLU A 405 -4.97 5.46 19.99
N SER A 406 -3.75 5.69 19.50
CA SER A 406 -2.52 5.28 20.21
C SER A 406 -2.14 6.19 21.39
N LEU A 407 -2.83 7.33 21.55
CA LEU A 407 -2.54 8.38 22.54
C LEU A 407 -3.68 8.59 23.56
N SER A 408 -4.87 8.03 23.35
CA SER A 408 -5.96 8.11 24.33
C SER A 408 -5.57 7.35 25.60
N PRO A 409 -5.44 8.01 26.76
CA PRO A 409 -5.26 7.30 28.02
C PRO A 409 -6.54 6.50 28.28
N THR A 410 -6.39 5.21 28.56
CA THR A 410 -7.46 4.37 29.09
C THR A 410 -8.09 5.13 30.26
N PRO A 411 -9.42 5.36 30.29
CA PRO A 411 -10.04 5.89 31.48
C PRO A 411 -9.76 4.88 32.59
N LEU A 412 -9.02 5.33 33.61
CA LEU A 412 -8.85 4.56 34.83
C LEU A 412 -10.25 4.32 35.42
N PRO A 413 -10.52 3.12 35.96
CA PRO A 413 -11.81 2.78 36.54
C PRO A 413 -12.22 3.73 37.68
#